data_AF-A0A1M7Z2U8-F1
#
_entry.id   AF-A0A1M7Z2U8-F1
#
_cell.length_a   1.000
_cell.length_b   1.000
_cell.length_c   1.000
_cell.angle_alpha   90.00
_cell.angle_beta   90.00
_cell.angle_gamma   90.00
#
_symmetry.space_group_name_H-M   'P 1'
#
loop_
_entity.id
_entity.type
_entity.pdbx_description
1 polymer ?
#
loop_
_entity_poly.entity_id
_entity_poly.type
_entity_poly.pdbx_seq_one_letter_code
_entity_poly.pdbx_strand_id
1 'polypeptide(L)' 'MFSVQLDENNIVVGVMSFPPQTENQIAVPEFDDSLLGLQYVNGQFVDPETVSNE' A
#
# COMPACT_ATOMS: atom_id res chain seq x y z
N MET A 1 -9.53 12.47 -0.60
CA MET A 1 -8.21 11.95 -0.22
C MET A 1 -8.44 10.55 0.29
N PHE A 2 -7.73 9.59 -0.29
CA PHE A 2 -7.78 8.21 0.16
C PHE A 2 -6.46 7.91 0.89
N SER A 3 -6.51 6.94 1.79
CA SER A 3 -5.35 6.45 2.50
C SER A 3 -5.20 4.96 2.21
N VAL A 4 -3.98 4.56 1.90
CA VAL A 4 -3.60 3.16 1.65
C VAL A 4 -3.01 2.60 2.94
N GLN A 5 -3.53 1.48 3.42
CA GLN A 5 -3.03 0.80 4.63
C GLN A 5 -1.99 -0.25 4.26
N LEU A 6 -0.82 -0.15 4.90
CA LEU A 6 0.27 -1.11 4.76
C LEU A 6 0.33 -2.08 5.94
N ASP A 7 0.74 -3.32 5.66
CA ASP A 7 1.16 -4.28 6.69
C ASP A 7 2.63 -4.08 7.09
N GLU A 8 3.16 -5.00 7.90
CA GLU A 8 4.56 -4.99 8.38
C GLU A 8 5.61 -5.17 7.27
N ASN A 9 5.20 -5.67 6.09
CA ASN A 9 6.07 -5.91 4.93
C ASN A 9 5.94 -4.81 3.86
N ASN A 10 5.24 -3.70 4.19
CA ASN A 10 4.86 -2.63 3.27
C ASN A 10 3.92 -3.09 2.14
N ILE A 11 3.13 -4.14 2.37
CA ILE A 11 2.12 -4.62 1.41
C ILE A 11 0.82 -3.89 1.65
N VAL A 12 0.20 -3.45 0.55
CA VAL A 12 -1.11 -2.82 0.59
C VAL A 12 -2.18 -3.85 0.93
N VAL A 13 -2.84 -3.66 2.08
CA VAL A 13 -3.92 -4.54 2.57
C VAL A 13 -5.30 -3.87 2.57
N GLY A 14 -5.38 -2.57 2.31
CA GLY A 14 -6.64 -1.85 2.25
C GLY A 14 -6.54 -0.42 1.76
N VAL A 15 -7.67 0.12 1.32
CA VAL A 15 -7.83 1.53 0.90
C VAL A 15 -9.06 2.12 1.61
N MET A 16 -8.90 3.30 2.21
CA MET A 16 -9.94 3.94 3.03
C MET A 16 -10.11 5.44 2.70
N SER A 17 -11.32 5.98 2.86
CA SER A 17 -11.69 7.34 2.45
C SER A 17 -11.60 8.40 3.56
N PHE A 18 -10.66 8.27 4.48
CA PHE A 18 -10.46 9.16 5.63
C PHE A 18 -8.99 9.58 5.74
N PRO A 19 -8.67 10.66 6.48
CA PRO A 19 -7.29 11.08 6.70
C PRO A 19 -6.46 9.94 7.30
N PRO A 20 -5.16 9.82 6.99
CA PRO A 20 -4.30 8.82 7.59
C PRO A 20 -4.35 8.93 9.11
N GLN A 21 -4.67 7.83 9.79
CA GLN A 21 -4.77 7.78 11.26
C GLN A 21 -3.53 7.14 11.90
N THR A 22 -2.69 6.50 11.11
CA THR A 22 -1.53 5.71 11.57
C THR A 22 -0.31 5.96 10.68
N GLU A 23 0.89 5.69 11.20
CA GLU A 23 2.16 5.94 10.50
C GLU A 23 2.35 5.05 9.26
N ASN A 24 1.71 3.89 9.22
CA ASN A 24 1.72 2.93 8.11
C ASN A 24 0.61 3.17 7.07
N GLN A 25 0.09 4.40 7.00
CA GLN A 25 -0.88 4.80 5.99
C GLN A 25 -0.33 5.89 5.07
N ILE A 26 -0.55 5.71 3.77
CA ILE A 26 -0.07 6.65 2.74
C ILE A 26 -1.26 7.37 2.13
N ALA A 27 -1.22 8.70 2.17
CA ALA A 27 -2.20 9.53 1.49
C ALA A 27 -1.98 9.47 -0.04
N VAL A 28 -3.04 9.14 -0.76
CA VAL A 28 -3.06 9.10 -2.23
C VAL A 28 -4.12 10.08 -2.76
N PRO A 29 -3.88 10.68 -3.94
CA PRO A 29 -4.77 11.70 -4.51
C PRO A 29 -6.13 11.11 -4.89
N GLU A 30 -6.17 9.86 -5.36
CA GLU A 30 -7.35 9.18 -5.85
C GLU A 30 -7.50 7.76 -5.29
N PHE A 31 -8.71 7.21 -5.39
CA PHE A 31 -8.98 5.83 -5.01
C PHE A 31 -8.52 4.92 -6.15
N ASP A 32 -7.64 3.99 -5.83
CA ASP A 32 -7.15 2.98 -6.76
C ASP A 32 -7.02 1.64 -6.03
N ASP A 33 -7.88 0.69 -6.39
CA ASP A 33 -7.90 -0.66 -5.84
C ASP A 33 -6.87 -1.58 -6.50
N SER A 34 -6.26 -1.16 -7.63
CA SER A 34 -5.16 -1.90 -8.26
C SER A 34 -3.89 -1.93 -7.41
N LEU A 35 -3.81 -1.04 -6.42
CA LEU A 35 -2.72 -1.00 -5.45
C LEU A 35 -2.75 -2.17 -4.46
N LEU A 36 -3.90 -2.84 -4.29
CA LEU A 36 -4.03 -3.95 -3.35
C LEU A 36 -3.05 -5.08 -3.69
N GLY A 37 -2.25 -5.51 -2.72
CA GLY A 37 -1.22 -6.54 -2.90
C GLY A 37 0.11 -6.04 -3.47
N LEU A 38 0.21 -4.77 -3.89
CA LEU A 38 1.50 -4.18 -4.26
C LEU A 38 2.33 -3.85 -3.01
N GLN A 39 3.65 -3.85 -3.18
CA GLN A 39 4.59 -3.42 -2.16
C GLN A 39 4.94 -1.95 -2.34
N TYR A 40 4.93 -1.17 -1.27
CA TYR A 40 5.39 0.22 -1.29
C TYR A 40 6.86 0.32 -0.90
N VAL A 41 7.70 0.70 -1.87
CA VAL A 41 9.15 0.82 -1.71
C VAL A 41 9.63 2.14 -2.30
N ASN A 42 10.37 2.92 -1.52
CA ASN A 42 11.02 4.18 -1.97
C ASN A 42 10.07 5.18 -2.66
N GLY A 43 8.82 5.29 -2.22
CA GLY A 43 7.86 6.23 -2.80
C GLY A 43 7.07 5.68 -3.99
N GLN A 44 7.22 4.40 -4.32
CA GLN A 44 6.58 3.76 -5.47
C GLN A 44 5.91 2.45 -5.06
N PHE A 45 4.79 2.13 -5.73
CA PHE A 45 4.15 0.82 -5.64
C PHE A 45 4.75 -0.10 -6.71
N VAL A 46 5.21 -1.27 -6.31
CA VAL A 46 5.83 -2.27 -7.17
C VAL A 46 5.21 -3.64 -6.90
N ASP A 47 5.34 -4.55 -7.87
CA ASP A 47 5.02 -5.95 -7.62
C ASP A 47 5.92 -6.47 -6.49
N PRO A 48 5.37 -7.15 -5.47
CA PRO A 48 6.18 -7.77 -4.45
C PRO A 48 7.11 -8.79 -5.11
N GLU A 49 8.39 -8.80 -4.75
CA GLU A 49 9.30 -9.84 -5.21
C GLU A 49 8.70 -11.19 -4.83
N THR A 50 8.41 -12.04 -5.81
CA THR A 50 8.09 -13.44 -5.53
C THR A 50 9.30 -13.99 -4.80
N VAL A 51 9.14 -14.28 -3.51
CA VAL A 51 10.03 -15.19 -2.79
C VAL A 51 9.99 -16.49 -3.57
N SER A 52 10.95 -16.67 -4.46
CA SER A 52 11.14 -17.89 -5.21
C SER A 52 11.52 -18.93 -4.18
N ASN A 53 10.52 -19.68 -3.71
CA ASN A 53 10.80 -20.95 -3.04
C ASN A 53 11.36 -21.86 -4.14
N GLU A 54 12.69 -21.90 -4.25
CA GLU A 54 13.42 -22.90 -5.03
C GLU A 54 12.97 -24.32 -4.69
#